data_AF-A0AA86MTL9-F1
#
_entry.id   AF-A0AA86MTL9-F1
#
_cell.length_a   1.000
_cell.length_b   1.000
_cell.length_c   1.000
_cell.angle_alpha   90.00
_cell.angle_beta   90.00
_cell.angle_gamma   90.00
#
_symmetry.space_group_name_H-M   'P 1'
#
loop_
_entity.id
_entity.type
_entity.pdbx_description
1 polymer ?
#
loop_
_entity_poly.entity_id
_entity_poly.type
_entity_poly.pdbx_seq_one_letter_code
_entity_poly.pdbx_strand_id
1 'polypeptide(L)'
;MCADWNNNNNVELWREDWARVNNKLFKEKGLKIRVDHRSYERQDVNRVPTIHEGYGARLRAKNGKECDRIEINRYITNINEKIKGYENDIHKLKNEMIELNRDMDVKMKSGREEISLERPKSSYKTTDSGIKEILKELKESCQIKQISI
;
A
#
# COMPACT_ATOMS: atom_id res chain seq x y z
N MET A 1 -36.33 29.01 11.77
CA MET A 1 -35.14 28.61 11.00
C MET A 1 -35.46 27.25 10.40
N CYS A 2 -35.75 27.21 9.09
CA CYS A 2 -36.01 25.95 8.40
C CYS A 2 -34.67 25.21 8.29
N ALA A 3 -34.59 23.94 8.70
CA ALA A 3 -33.40 23.16 8.44
C ALA A 3 -33.22 23.08 6.91
N ASP A 4 -32.06 23.47 6.40
CA ASP A 4 -31.73 23.45 4.97
C ASP A 4 -31.57 22.00 4.48
N TRP A 5 -32.68 21.28 4.39
CA TRP A 5 -32.76 19.88 3.95
C TRP A 5 -32.25 19.65 2.53
N ASN A 6 -32.23 20.71 1.71
CA ASN A 6 -31.81 20.66 0.32
C ASN A 6 -30.34 21.05 0.09
N ASN A 7 -29.57 21.29 1.16
CA ASN A 7 -28.15 21.58 1.04
C ASN A 7 -27.34 20.27 1.01
N ASN A 8 -26.76 19.97 -0.16
CA ASN A 8 -25.95 18.76 -0.36
C ASN A 8 -24.77 18.64 0.62
N ASN A 9 -24.23 19.76 1.13
CA ASN A 9 -23.14 19.74 2.10
C ASN A 9 -23.59 19.19 3.46
N ASN A 10 -24.87 19.34 3.82
CA ASN A 10 -25.41 18.83 5.09
C ASN A 10 -25.50 17.29 5.09
N VAL A 11 -25.67 16.67 3.93
CA VAL A 11 -25.79 15.21 3.81
C VAL A 11 -24.50 14.51 4.24
N GLU A 12 -23.34 15.02 3.82
CA GLU A 12 -22.05 14.43 4.21
C GLU A 12 -21.80 14.61 5.72
N LEU A 13 -22.11 15.78 6.28
CA LEU A 13 -22.03 16.02 7.73
C LEU A 13 -22.91 15.03 8.52
N TRP A 14 -24.14 14.79 8.08
CA TRP A 14 -25.03 13.84 8.73
C TRP A 14 -24.54 12.40 8.62
N ARG A 15 -23.98 11.99 7.46
CA ARG A 15 -23.40 10.66 7.28
C ARG A 15 -22.18 10.46 8.18
N GLU A 16 -21.34 11.48 8.29
CA GLU A 16 -20.17 11.47 9.17
C GLU A 16 -20.58 11.35 10.64
N ASP A 17 -21.50 12.18 11.10
CA ASP A 17 -21.99 12.14 12.48
C ASP A 17 -22.67 10.81 12.82
N TRP A 18 -23.48 10.29 11.91
CA TRP A 18 -24.11 8.99 12.07
C TRP A 18 -23.07 7.86 12.17
N ALA A 19 -22.05 7.86 11.30
CA ALA A 19 -20.96 6.88 11.36
C ALA A 19 -20.17 7.00 12.68
N ARG A 20 -19.88 8.22 13.12
CA ARG A 20 -19.16 8.52 14.37
C ARG A 20 -19.89 7.97 15.59
N VAL A 21 -21.20 8.24 15.72
CA VAL A 21 -22.02 7.76 16.84
C VAL A 21 -22.10 6.23 16.86
N ASN A 22 -22.35 5.60 15.70
CA ASN A 22 -22.42 4.14 15.60
C ASN A 22 -21.08 3.48 15.95
N ASN A 23 -19.97 4.00 15.43
CA ASN A 23 -18.64 3.45 15.71
C ASN A 23 -18.26 3.55 17.19
N LYS A 24 -18.69 4.62 17.89
CA LYS A 24 -18.54 4.75 19.34
C LYS A 24 -19.30 3.62 20.05
N LEU A 25 -20.58 3.42 19.70
CA LEU A 25 -21.41 2.37 20.30
C LEU A 25 -20.86 0.95 20.00
N PHE A 26 -20.38 0.70 18.78
CA PHE A 26 -19.76 -0.56 18.42
C PHE A 26 -18.51 -0.84 19.25
N LYS A 27 -17.70 0.19 19.51
CA LYS A 27 -16.53 0.07 20.40
C LYS A 27 -16.94 -0.26 21.84
N GLU A 28 -17.94 0.43 22.38
CA GLU A 28 -18.47 0.19 23.73
C GLU A 28 -19.01 -1.24 23.89
N LYS A 29 -19.63 -1.78 22.84
CA LYS A 29 -20.14 -3.17 22.79
C LYS A 29 -19.08 -4.21 22.43
N GLY A 30 -17.82 -3.82 22.22
CA GLY A 30 -16.74 -4.74 21.83
C GLY A 30 -16.86 -5.32 20.41
N LEU A 31 -17.70 -4.73 19.54
CA LEU A 31 -17.84 -5.15 18.15
C LEU A 31 -16.67 -4.63 17.31
N LYS A 32 -16.14 -5.48 16.42
CA LYS A 32 -15.04 -5.12 15.49
C LYS A 32 -15.53 -4.36 14.24
N ILE A 33 -16.84 -4.28 14.00
CA ILE A 33 -17.42 -3.63 12.83
C ILE A 33 -17.22 -2.12 12.93
N ARG A 34 -16.79 -1.49 11.83
CA ARG A 34 -16.69 -0.03 11.68
C ARG A 34 -17.39 0.39 10.40
N VAL A 35 -18.07 1.53 10.47
CA VAL A 35 -18.76 2.13 9.33
C VAL A 35 -18.03 3.40 8.94
N ASP A 36 -17.74 3.53 7.66
CA ASP A 36 -17.16 4.73 7.07
C ASP A 36 -18.23 5.43 6.22
N HIS A 37 -18.32 6.75 6.36
CA HIS A 37 -19.33 7.57 5.68
C HIS A 37 -18.98 7.86 4.23
N ARG A 38 -17.71 7.67 3.84
CA ARG A 38 -17.20 7.94 2.50
C ARG A 38 -17.66 6.85 1.53
N SER A 39 -17.68 7.15 0.24
CA SER A 39 -17.90 6.14 -0.80
C SER A 39 -16.76 5.12 -0.82
N TYR A 40 -17.00 3.91 -1.36
CA TYR A 40 -15.94 2.90 -1.52
C TYR A 40 -14.77 3.40 -2.36
N GLU A 41 -15.04 4.20 -3.39
CA GLU A 41 -14.01 4.87 -4.19
C GLU A 41 -13.10 5.76 -3.32
N ARG A 42 -13.67 6.59 -2.43
CA ARG A 42 -12.91 7.44 -1.50
C ARG A 42 -12.19 6.67 -0.39
N GLN A 43 -12.48 5.39 -0.24
CA GLN A 43 -11.81 4.47 0.69
C GLN A 43 -10.77 3.60 -0.03
N ASP A 44 -10.61 3.76 -1.34
CA ASP A 44 -9.81 2.89 -2.21
C ASP A 44 -10.23 1.40 -2.11
N VAL A 45 -11.52 1.15 -1.87
CA VAL A 45 -12.09 -0.20 -1.80
C VAL A 45 -12.63 -0.58 -3.17
N ASN A 46 -11.98 -1.53 -3.83
CA ASN A 46 -12.43 -2.05 -5.11
C ASN A 46 -13.59 -3.03 -4.93
N ARG A 47 -14.82 -2.53 -5.04
CA ARG A 47 -16.03 -3.35 -4.91
C ARG A 47 -17.08 -2.94 -5.91
N VAL A 48 -17.58 -3.92 -6.67
CA VAL A 48 -18.67 -3.74 -7.61
C VAL A 48 -20.00 -3.64 -6.84
N PRO A 49 -20.79 -2.57 -7.02
CA PRO A 49 -22.06 -2.38 -6.31
C PRO A 49 -23.13 -3.35 -6.82
N THR A 50 -24.02 -3.78 -5.94
CA THR A 50 -25.19 -4.59 -6.29
C THR A 50 -26.39 -3.72 -6.67
N ILE A 51 -27.32 -4.30 -7.43
CA ILE A 51 -28.56 -3.65 -7.82
C ILE A 51 -29.62 -3.90 -6.75
N HIS A 52 -30.43 -2.89 -6.44
CA HIS A 52 -31.58 -3.07 -5.55
C HIS A 52 -32.60 -4.04 -6.18
N GLU A 53 -32.79 -5.20 -5.56
CA GLU A 53 -33.64 -6.28 -6.08
C GLU A 53 -35.13 -5.91 -6.05
N GLY A 54 -35.58 -5.32 -4.94
CA GLY A 54 -36.99 -5.07 -4.65
C GLY A 54 -37.74 -6.31 -4.14
N TYR A 55 -38.93 -6.09 -3.57
CA TYR A 55 -39.76 -7.15 -2.97
C TYR A 55 -40.19 -8.21 -4.00
N GLY A 56 -40.64 -7.77 -5.18
CA GLY A 56 -41.15 -8.67 -6.23
C GLY A 56 -40.09 -9.64 -6.75
N ALA A 57 -38.85 -9.19 -6.91
CA ALA A 57 -37.72 -10.05 -7.31
C ALA A 57 -37.49 -11.17 -6.28
N ARG A 58 -37.43 -10.80 -4.99
CA ARG A 58 -37.24 -11.76 -3.90
C ARG A 58 -38.37 -12.78 -3.80
N LEU A 59 -39.62 -12.32 -3.94
CA LEU A 59 -40.78 -13.20 -3.90
C LEU A 59 -40.77 -14.19 -5.07
N ARG A 60 -40.42 -13.73 -6.30
CA ARG A 60 -40.29 -14.60 -7.47
C ARG A 60 -39.22 -15.67 -7.27
N ALA A 61 -38.03 -15.30 -6.79
CA ALA A 61 -36.97 -16.25 -6.49
C ALA A 61 -37.35 -17.24 -5.39
N LYS A 62 -38.05 -16.79 -4.34
CA LYS A 62 -38.56 -17.69 -3.29
C LYS A 62 -39.54 -18.72 -3.84
N ASN A 63 -40.33 -18.35 -4.84
CA ASN A 63 -41.24 -19.24 -5.56
C ASN A 63 -40.54 -20.09 -6.63
N GLY A 64 -39.20 -20.14 -6.63
CA GLY A 64 -38.40 -20.94 -7.56
C GLY A 64 -38.33 -20.39 -8.99
N LYS A 65 -38.82 -19.17 -9.23
CA LYS A 65 -38.76 -18.54 -10.55
C LYS A 65 -37.49 -17.70 -10.67
N GLU A 66 -36.86 -17.78 -11.83
CA GLU A 66 -35.68 -17.00 -12.14
C GLU A 66 -35.97 -15.49 -12.15
N CYS A 67 -34.98 -14.71 -11.71
CA CYS A 67 -35.03 -13.26 -11.68
C CYS A 67 -33.65 -12.68 -11.95
N ASP A 68 -33.52 -12.02 -13.09
CA ASP A 68 -32.27 -11.47 -13.61
C ASP A 68 -31.54 -10.60 -12.59
N ARG A 69 -32.27 -9.78 -11.82
CA ARG A 69 -31.67 -8.91 -10.79
C ARG A 69 -30.96 -9.69 -9.68
N ILE A 70 -31.52 -10.82 -9.26
CA ILE A 70 -30.93 -11.66 -8.22
C ILE A 70 -29.73 -12.41 -8.79
N GLU A 71 -29.84 -12.89 -10.02
CA GLU A 71 -28.72 -13.56 -10.70
C GLU A 71 -27.54 -12.62 -10.91
N ILE A 72 -27.80 -11.39 -11.37
CA ILE A 72 -26.79 -10.32 -11.48
C ILE A 72 -26.13 -10.06 -10.13
N ASN A 73 -26.89 -9.96 -9.04
CA ASN A 73 -26.32 -9.76 -7.71
C ASN A 73 -25.49 -10.95 -7.21
N ARG A 74 -25.89 -12.18 -7.54
CA ARG A 74 -25.10 -13.39 -7.25
C ARG A 74 -23.78 -13.36 -8.02
N TYR A 75 -23.82 -12.98 -9.29
CA TYR A 75 -22.64 -12.83 -10.12
C TYR A 75 -21.70 -11.73 -9.60
N ILE A 76 -22.24 -10.55 -9.26
CA ILE A 76 -21.49 -9.45 -8.64
C ILE A 76 -20.85 -9.89 -7.32
N THR A 77 -21.55 -10.70 -6.52
CA THR A 77 -20.99 -11.24 -5.26
C THR A 77 -19.80 -12.15 -5.54
N ASN A 78 -19.89 -13.05 -6.52
CA ASN A 78 -18.78 -13.91 -6.91
C ASN A 78 -17.57 -13.12 -7.43
N ILE A 79 -17.81 -12.05 -8.21
CA ILE A 79 -16.74 -11.16 -8.66
C ILE A 79 -16.06 -10.48 -7.46
N ASN A 80 -16.84 -9.94 -6.52
CA ASN A 80 -16.29 -9.27 -5.35
C ASN A 80 -15.46 -10.22 -4.46
N GLU A 81 -15.85 -11.50 -4.36
CA GLU A 81 -15.06 -12.53 -3.68
C GLU A 81 -13.72 -12.77 -4.39
N LYS A 82 -13.71 -12.83 -5.72
CA LYS A 82 -12.48 -12.96 -6.52
C LYS A 82 -11.57 -11.75 -6.39
N ILE A 83 -12.13 -10.53 -6.48
CA ILE A 83 -11.36 -9.28 -6.29
C ILE A 83 -10.64 -9.31 -4.94
N LYS A 84 -11.36 -9.64 -3.86
CA LYS A 84 -10.78 -9.76 -2.54
C LYS A 84 -9.69 -10.84 -2.46
N GLY A 85 -9.88 -11.96 -3.15
CA GLY A 85 -8.87 -13.02 -3.28
C GLY A 85 -7.58 -12.48 -3.90
N TYR A 86 -7.69 -11.83 -5.06
CA TYR A 86 -6.53 -11.26 -5.76
C TYR A 86 -5.83 -10.16 -4.96
N GLU A 87 -6.58 -9.31 -4.26
CA GLU A 87 -5.99 -8.29 -3.38
C GLU A 87 -5.16 -8.92 -2.26
N ASN A 88 -5.63 -10.01 -1.65
CA ASN A 88 -4.88 -10.75 -0.64
C ASN A 88 -3.62 -11.38 -1.21
N ASP A 89 -3.70 -11.97 -2.40
CA ASP A 89 -2.55 -12.58 -3.08
C ASP A 89 -1.50 -11.52 -3.40
N ILE A 90 -1.92 -10.36 -3.93
CA ILE A 90 -1.02 -9.21 -4.16
C ILE A 90 -0.37 -8.76 -2.86
N HIS A 91 -1.13 -8.67 -1.77
CA HIS A 91 -0.58 -8.28 -0.47
C HIS A 91 0.45 -9.29 0.04
N LYS A 92 0.17 -10.59 -0.08
CA LYS A 92 1.07 -11.68 0.30
C LYS A 92 2.37 -11.61 -0.51
N LEU A 93 2.28 -11.51 -1.83
CA LEU A 93 3.45 -11.44 -2.71
C LEU A 93 4.28 -10.18 -2.43
N LYS A 94 3.66 -9.04 -2.13
CA LYS A 94 4.38 -7.83 -1.72
C LYS A 94 5.16 -8.03 -0.42
N ASN A 95 4.58 -8.69 0.56
CA ASN A 95 5.26 -8.99 1.82
C ASN A 95 6.44 -9.95 1.59
N GLU A 96 6.25 -11.00 0.80
CA GLU A 96 7.33 -11.93 0.42
C GLU A 96 8.48 -11.19 -0.28
N MET A 97 8.17 -10.25 -1.18
CA MET A 97 9.18 -9.44 -1.87
C MET A 97 9.98 -8.56 -0.90
N ILE A 98 9.31 -7.97 0.10
CA ILE A 98 9.96 -7.18 1.15
C ILE A 98 10.94 -8.05 1.96
N GLU A 99 10.53 -9.25 2.36
CA GLU A 99 11.41 -10.16 3.11
C GLU A 99 12.62 -10.59 2.27
N LEU A 100 12.39 -10.96 1.00
CA LEU A 100 13.48 -11.32 0.08
C LEU A 100 14.48 -10.18 -0.11
N ASN A 101 14.01 -8.93 -0.21
CA ASN A 101 14.90 -7.78 -0.31
C ASN A 101 15.76 -7.59 0.96
N ARG A 102 15.18 -7.80 2.15
CA ARG A 102 15.94 -7.74 3.41
C ARG A 102 17.01 -8.84 3.46
N ASP A 103 16.65 -10.05 3.05
CA ASP A 103 17.61 -11.17 3.01
C ASP A 103 18.76 -10.89 2.04
N MET A 104 18.46 -10.29 0.88
CA MET A 104 19.48 -9.86 -0.06
C MET A 104 20.39 -8.78 0.54
N ASP A 105 19.84 -7.79 1.25
CA ASP A 105 20.63 -6.74 1.91
C ASP A 105 21.57 -7.31 2.99
N VAL A 106 21.11 -8.31 3.74
CA VAL A 106 21.93 -9.02 4.74
C VAL A 106 23.08 -9.77 4.05
N LYS A 107 22.78 -10.54 3.00
CA LYS A 107 23.80 -11.28 2.23
C LYS A 107 24.81 -10.36 1.56
N MET A 108 24.36 -9.20 1.07
CA MET A 108 25.25 -8.19 0.49
C MET A 108 26.19 -7.58 1.54
N LYS A 109 25.72 -7.39 2.79
CA LYS A 109 26.56 -6.91 3.90
C LYS A 109 27.56 -7.97 4.35
N SER A 110 27.12 -9.22 4.55
CA SER A 110 28.03 -10.31 4.93
C SER A 110 29.07 -10.57 3.85
N GLY A 111 28.68 -10.56 2.58
CA GLY A 111 29.64 -10.68 1.47
C GLY A 111 30.66 -9.52 1.42
N ARG A 112 30.25 -8.28 1.74
CA ARG A 112 31.19 -7.15 1.87
C ARG A 112 32.15 -7.32 3.05
N GLU A 113 31.67 -7.83 4.18
CA GLU A 113 32.48 -8.09 5.37
C GLU A 113 33.49 -9.22 5.12
N GLU A 114 33.07 -10.29 4.45
CA GLU A 114 33.94 -11.39 4.00
C GLU A 114 35.03 -10.91 3.03
N ILE A 115 34.65 -10.13 2.00
CA ILE A 115 35.62 -9.49 1.08
C ILE A 115 36.60 -8.57 1.84
N SER A 116 36.13 -7.90 2.89
CA SER A 116 36.97 -7.01 3.71
C SER A 116 37.94 -7.77 4.62
N LEU A 117 37.60 -9.00 5.02
CA LEU A 117 38.45 -9.88 5.82
C LEU A 117 39.48 -10.65 4.97
N GLU A 118 39.11 -11.03 3.75
CA GLU A 118 40.03 -11.70 2.81
C GLU A 118 41.08 -10.77 2.23
N ARG A 119 40.81 -9.46 2.17
CA ARG A 119 41.83 -8.47 1.79
C ARG A 119 42.92 -8.44 2.87
N PRO A 120 44.19 -8.76 2.55
CA PRO A 120 45.26 -8.63 3.52
C PRO A 120 45.34 -7.17 3.99
N LYS A 121 45.28 -6.94 5.32
CA LYS A 121 45.52 -5.61 5.89
C LYS A 121 46.92 -5.18 5.48
N SER A 122 46.97 -4.29 4.49
CA SER A 122 48.20 -3.75 3.93
C SER A 122 49.04 -3.15 5.06
N SER A 123 50.26 -3.65 5.24
CA SER A 123 51.17 -3.30 6.34
C SER A 123 51.76 -1.89 6.23
N TYR A 124 51.46 -1.16 5.15
CA TYR A 124 51.96 0.18 4.95
C TYR A 124 51.23 1.16 5.88
N LYS A 125 51.97 1.68 6.88
CA LYS A 125 51.58 2.86 7.66
C LYS A 125 51.72 4.08 6.76
N THR A 126 50.74 4.34 5.92
CA THR A 126 50.70 5.60 5.20
C THR A 126 50.25 6.68 6.16
N THR A 127 51.17 7.56 6.53
CA THR A 127 50.79 8.81 7.20
C THR A 127 49.86 9.55 6.24
N ASP A 128 48.68 9.93 6.72
CA ASP A 128 47.66 10.64 5.93
C ASP A 128 48.23 11.90 5.26
N SER A 129 49.32 12.46 5.81
CA SER A 129 50.12 13.53 5.20
C SER A 129 50.82 13.12 3.90
N GLY A 130 51.51 11.98 3.86
CA GLY A 130 52.30 11.56 2.68
C GLY A 130 51.43 11.15 1.50
N ILE A 131 50.26 10.52 1.75
CA ILE A 131 49.30 10.24 0.68
C ILE A 131 48.73 11.54 0.11
N LYS A 132 48.38 12.50 0.97
CA LYS A 132 47.83 13.79 0.54
C LYS A 132 48.83 14.58 -0.31
N GLU A 133 50.12 14.49 0.02
CA GLU A 133 51.20 15.15 -0.70
C GLU A 133 51.42 14.51 -2.08
N ILE A 134 51.49 13.17 -2.15
CA ILE A 134 51.59 12.44 -3.43
C ILE A 134 50.37 12.69 -4.32
N LEU A 135 49.15 12.72 -3.76
CA LEU A 135 47.94 13.03 -4.51
C LEU A 135 47.91 14.48 -5.00
N LYS A 136 48.51 15.42 -4.26
CA LYS A 136 48.65 16.81 -4.66
C LYS A 136 49.65 16.95 -5.82
N GLU A 137 50.81 16.32 -5.73
CA GLU A 137 51.81 16.28 -6.81
C GLU A 137 51.26 15.63 -8.09
N LEU A 138 50.52 14.53 -7.97
CA LEU A 138 49.88 13.87 -9.10
C LEU A 138 48.83 14.77 -9.77
N LYS A 139 48.01 15.49 -8.98
CA LYS A 139 47.06 16.48 -9.50
C LYS A 139 47.77 17.62 -10.23
N GLU A 140 48.81 18.19 -9.63
CA GLU A 140 49.59 19.27 -10.22
C GLU A 140 50.27 18.83 -11.53
N SER A 141 50.85 17.63 -11.58
CA SER A 141 51.43 17.07 -12.81
C SER A 141 50.39 16.79 -13.91
N CYS A 142 49.15 16.47 -13.54
CA CYS A 142 48.06 16.22 -14.47
C CYS A 142 47.51 17.54 -15.05
N GLN A 143 47.50 18.61 -14.25
CA GLN A 143 47.14 19.96 -14.69
C GLN A 143 48.19 20.59 -15.62
N ILE A 144 49.49 20.34 -15.38
CA ILE A 144 50.57 20.83 -16.26
C ILE A 144 50.52 20.18 -17.65
N LYS A 145 50.07 18.92 -17.75
CA LYS A 145 49.91 18.21 -19.03
C LYS A 145 48.70 18.68 -19.86
N GLN A 146 47.76 19.42 -19.30
CA GLN A 146 46.61 19.97 -20.02
C GLN A 146 46.85 21.35 -20.64
N ILE A 147 47.98 22.01 -20.35
CA ILE A 147 48.27 23.39 -20.80
C ILE A 147 49.32 23.45 -21.93
N SER A 148 50.02 22.35 -22.24
CA SER A 148 50.97 22.33 -23.36
C SER A 148 50.25 21.95 -24.67
N ILE A 149 49.71 22.97 -25.35
CA ILE A 149 49.44 22.97 -26.80
C ILE A 149 50.77 23.06 -27.54
#